data_AF-E8UY92-F1
#
_entry.id   AF-E8UY92-F1
#
_cell.length_a   1.000
_cell.length_b   1.000
_cell.length_c   1.000
_cell.angle_alpha   90.00
_cell.angle_beta   90.00
_cell.angle_gamma   90.00
#
_symmetry.space_group_name_H-M   'P 1'
#
loop_
_entity.id
_entity.type
_entity.pdbx_description
1 polymer ?
#
loop_
_entity_poly.entity_id
_entity_poly.type
_entity_poly.pdbx_seq_one_letter_code
_entity_poly.pdbx_strand_id
1 'polypeptide(L)'
;MQLATEEVLAQDTRNTVIAAEIPSGTLSKTPAELADIVSTFASSVGWMDRVRLRTEDRWYERLYHGPDYDIWAISWMPGQSTGFHDHGESSGAFVVATGILQEHRHGEQPLAIPPGQPRTFGPDYTHDVRNVYLAPAISIHAYSPPLNEMNEYELHGDQLVPREVASERVETLDRETHGQEWQVQRSKPAARTGATSIEQVLSAARARLQRLSPEEAHDAVANAGAVLVDIRPEAQRAIEGSIPGALLVERNVLEWRFDPASSARLPVATDHDLQVIVFCSEGYTSSLAAAALQDLGLWRATDIVGGFHAWHAKGLRIVPPR
;
A
#
# COMPACT_ATOMS: atom_id res chain seq x y z
N MET A 1 44.95 -11.85 -55.24
CA MET A 1 45.48 -13.17 -55.62
C MET A 1 45.46 -14.00 -54.35
N GLN A 2 44.35 -14.68 -54.06
CA GLN A 2 44.01 -16.05 -54.49
C GLN A 2 44.34 -17.02 -53.33
N LEU A 3 43.33 -17.33 -52.50
CA LEU A 3 42.52 -18.59 -52.48
C LEU A 3 43.32 -19.75 -51.85
N ALA A 4 42.93 -20.29 -50.70
CA ALA A 4 41.86 -21.26 -50.40
C ALA A 4 42.58 -22.53 -49.86
N THR A 5 42.11 -23.25 -48.83
CA THR A 5 40.98 -24.20 -48.75
C THR A 5 40.87 -24.64 -47.27
N GLU A 6 39.72 -24.60 -46.57
CA GLU A 6 38.53 -25.49 -46.58
C GLU A 6 38.65 -26.85 -45.86
N GLU A 7 37.51 -27.25 -45.27
CA GLU A 7 37.07 -28.51 -44.62
C GLU A 7 37.34 -28.70 -43.11
N VAL A 8 36.38 -28.76 -42.17
CA VAL A 8 35.02 -29.37 -42.01
C VAL A 8 35.03 -30.67 -41.16
N LEU A 9 34.24 -30.60 -40.08
CA LEU A 9 33.56 -31.63 -39.26
C LEU A 9 34.31 -32.49 -38.20
N ALA A 10 33.87 -32.25 -36.96
CA ALA A 10 33.42 -33.20 -35.93
C ALA A 10 34.38 -34.26 -35.36
N GLN A 11 34.60 -34.21 -34.04
CA GLN A 11 34.37 -35.38 -33.19
C GLN A 11 34.14 -35.02 -31.71
N ASP A 12 33.06 -35.59 -31.21
CA ASP A 12 32.57 -35.72 -29.84
C ASP A 12 33.64 -36.34 -28.92
N THR A 13 33.87 -35.75 -27.74
CA THR A 13 34.46 -36.48 -26.62
C THR A 13 33.79 -36.07 -25.32
N ARG A 14 32.97 -37.00 -24.84
CA ARG A 14 32.19 -36.97 -23.61
C ARG A 14 33.08 -36.96 -22.37
N ASN A 15 32.52 -36.35 -21.33
CA ASN A 15 32.75 -36.55 -19.89
C ASN A 15 34.18 -36.36 -19.36
N THR A 16 34.33 -35.41 -18.43
CA THR A 16 34.21 -35.70 -16.99
C THR A 16 34.17 -34.37 -16.24
N VAL A 17 32.96 -33.87 -15.93
CA VAL A 17 32.82 -32.83 -14.92
C VAL A 17 32.70 -33.55 -13.59
N ILE A 18 33.71 -33.38 -12.75
CA ILE A 18 33.68 -33.78 -11.35
C ILE A 18 32.55 -32.97 -10.70
N ALA A 19 31.47 -33.67 -10.35
CA ALA A 19 30.41 -33.11 -9.52
C ALA A 19 31.01 -32.82 -8.15
N ALA A 20 31.32 -31.55 -7.88
CA ALA A 20 31.38 -31.08 -6.51
C ALA A 20 29.94 -31.05 -6.00
N GLU A 21 29.62 -31.95 -5.07
CA GLU A 21 28.38 -31.92 -4.30
C GLU A 21 28.22 -30.53 -3.68
N ILE A 22 27.22 -29.78 -4.15
CA ILE A 22 26.78 -28.55 -3.49
C ILE A 22 25.98 -29.00 -2.27
N PRO A 23 26.34 -28.61 -1.04
CA PRO A 23 25.57 -28.96 0.14
C PRO A 23 24.17 -28.35 0.04
N SER A 24 23.13 -29.17 0.24
CA SER A 24 21.74 -28.74 0.42
C SER A 24 21.60 -27.92 1.72
N GLY A 25 22.05 -26.67 1.70
CA GLY A 25 21.73 -25.69 2.72
C GLY A 25 20.45 -24.96 2.31
N THR A 26 19.38 -25.08 3.10
CA THR A 26 18.16 -24.29 2.96
C THR A 26 18.56 -22.81 2.95
N LEU A 27 18.38 -22.13 1.82
CA LEU A 27 18.62 -20.69 1.71
C LEU A 27 17.58 -20.00 2.60
N SER A 28 17.92 -19.70 3.86
CA SER A 28 17.01 -18.99 4.79
C SER A 28 17.48 -17.56 4.96
N LYS A 29 16.56 -16.60 4.81
CA LYS A 29 16.74 -15.19 5.14
C LYS A 29 16.73 -14.97 6.65
N THR A 30 17.61 -14.09 7.10
CA THR A 30 17.61 -13.57 8.46
C THR A 30 16.41 -12.63 8.70
N PRO A 31 15.98 -12.44 9.95
CA PRO A 31 14.90 -11.48 10.25
C PRO A 31 15.20 -10.05 9.79
N ALA A 32 16.48 -9.63 9.81
CA ALA A 32 16.89 -8.32 9.32
C ALA A 32 16.71 -8.18 7.80
N GLU A 33 17.10 -9.20 7.03
CA GLU A 33 16.86 -9.22 5.57
C GLU A 33 15.36 -9.23 5.26
N LEU A 34 14.55 -9.96 6.04
CA LEU A 34 13.09 -9.96 5.90
C LEU A 34 12.49 -8.58 6.19
N ALA A 35 13.02 -7.84 7.18
CA ALA A 35 12.61 -6.47 7.46
C ALA A 35 12.85 -5.55 6.26
N ASP A 36 14.02 -5.63 5.65
CA ASP A 36 14.36 -4.86 4.45
C ASP A 36 13.45 -5.22 3.26
N ILE A 37 13.14 -6.51 3.10
CA ILE A 37 12.22 -7.02 2.07
C ILE A 37 10.83 -6.42 2.24
N VAL A 38 10.23 -6.51 3.43
CA VAL A 38 8.86 -6.01 3.64
C VAL A 38 8.79 -4.49 3.54
N SER A 39 9.80 -3.75 4.01
CA SER A 39 9.87 -2.29 3.86
C SER A 39 10.00 -1.86 2.40
N THR A 40 10.87 -2.53 1.64
CA THR A 40 11.04 -2.29 0.19
C THR A 40 9.75 -2.60 -0.57
N PHE A 41 9.14 -3.75 -0.26
CA PHE A 41 7.91 -4.19 -0.92
C PHE A 41 6.74 -3.26 -0.61
N ALA A 42 6.54 -2.86 0.65
CA ALA A 42 5.48 -1.93 1.04
C ALA A 42 5.61 -0.56 0.36
N SER A 43 6.84 -0.12 0.08
CA SER A 43 7.14 1.13 -0.64
C SER A 43 7.02 1.00 -2.17
N SER A 44 6.83 -0.21 -2.69
CA SER A 44 6.69 -0.47 -4.13
C SER A 44 5.26 -0.23 -4.62
N VAL A 45 5.11 -0.09 -5.94
CA VAL A 45 3.81 0.14 -6.58
C VAL A 45 3.13 -1.16 -7.03
N GLY A 46 1.81 -1.15 -7.13
CA GLY A 46 1.02 -2.20 -7.80
C GLY A 46 0.54 -3.36 -6.92
N TRP A 47 1.12 -3.57 -5.73
CA TRP A 47 0.61 -4.59 -4.80
C TRP A 47 -0.73 -4.17 -4.18
N MET A 48 -0.95 -2.87 -3.98
CA MET A 48 -2.15 -2.35 -3.31
C MET A 48 -3.43 -2.58 -4.13
N ASP A 49 -3.33 -2.64 -5.46
CA ASP A 49 -4.45 -2.95 -6.37
C ASP A 49 -5.01 -4.36 -6.17
N ARG A 50 -4.24 -5.26 -5.55
CA ARG A 50 -4.64 -6.63 -5.25
C ARG A 50 -5.42 -6.74 -3.94
N VAL A 51 -5.28 -5.75 -3.04
CA VAL A 51 -5.92 -5.78 -1.72
C VAL A 51 -7.44 -5.79 -1.83
N ARG A 52 -8.10 -6.61 -1.01
CA ARG A 52 -9.56 -6.65 -0.87
C ARG A 52 -9.92 -6.47 0.59
N LEU A 53 -10.75 -5.48 0.89
CA LEU A 53 -11.28 -5.28 2.24
C LEU A 53 -12.51 -6.19 2.42
N ARG A 54 -12.45 -7.09 3.41
CA ARG A 54 -13.51 -8.06 3.72
C ARG A 54 -13.80 -8.07 5.22
N THR A 55 -15.07 -7.84 5.59
CA THR A 55 -15.52 -7.79 6.99
C THR A 55 -15.73 -9.17 7.59
N GLU A 56 -16.27 -10.10 6.80
CA GLU A 56 -16.62 -11.45 7.27
C GLU A 56 -15.38 -12.30 7.55
N ASP A 57 -14.47 -12.38 6.58
CA ASP A 57 -13.23 -13.14 6.68
C ASP A 57 -12.04 -12.22 6.45
N ARG A 58 -10.99 -12.35 7.29
CA ARG A 58 -9.74 -11.62 7.09
C ARG A 58 -9.14 -12.01 5.74
N TRP A 59 -9.00 -11.04 4.84
CA TRP A 59 -8.39 -11.28 3.54
C TRP A 59 -6.87 -11.31 3.62
N TYR A 60 -6.27 -12.27 2.93
CA TYR A 60 -4.83 -12.37 2.72
C TYR A 60 -4.53 -12.93 1.33
N GLU A 61 -3.37 -12.59 0.80
CA GLU A 61 -2.89 -13.09 -0.49
C GLU A 61 -1.37 -13.22 -0.49
N ARG A 62 -0.87 -14.36 -0.99
CA ARG A 62 0.55 -14.53 -1.26
C ARG A 62 0.93 -13.74 -2.50
N LEU A 63 1.75 -12.71 -2.30
CA LEU A 63 2.21 -11.81 -3.35
C LEU A 63 3.47 -12.33 -4.04
N TYR A 64 4.30 -13.09 -3.33
CA TYR A 64 5.52 -13.72 -3.84
C TYR A 64 5.70 -15.10 -3.20
N HIS A 65 6.14 -16.08 -4.00
CA HIS A 65 6.56 -17.40 -3.53
C HIS A 65 7.93 -17.74 -4.13
N GLY A 66 8.91 -17.98 -3.27
CA GLY A 66 10.28 -18.26 -3.64
C GLY A 66 10.82 -19.51 -2.94
N PRO A 67 12.02 -19.98 -3.33
CA PRO A 67 12.67 -21.12 -2.68
C PRO A 67 13.14 -20.80 -1.25
N ASP A 68 13.34 -19.53 -0.92
CA ASP A 68 13.93 -19.05 0.32
C ASP A 68 12.99 -18.21 1.20
N TYR A 69 11.96 -17.57 0.63
CA TYR A 69 10.95 -16.85 1.40
C TYR A 69 9.65 -16.63 0.60
N ASP A 70 8.58 -16.32 1.33
CA ASP A 70 7.30 -15.86 0.76
C ASP A 70 7.02 -14.42 1.19
N ILE A 71 6.22 -13.69 0.40
CA ILE A 71 5.64 -12.39 0.78
C ILE A 71 4.12 -12.49 0.74
N TRP A 72 3.46 -11.99 1.77
CA TRP A 72 2.01 -11.95 1.91
C TRP A 72 1.52 -10.52 2.16
N ALA A 73 0.33 -10.20 1.65
CA ALA A 73 -0.43 -9.02 2.07
C ALA A 73 -1.66 -9.47 2.84
N ILE A 74 -1.98 -8.75 3.91
CA ILE A 74 -3.14 -9.01 4.76
C ILE A 74 -3.89 -7.70 4.99
N SER A 75 -5.21 -7.71 4.82
CA SER A 75 -6.07 -6.57 5.18
C SER A 75 -6.86 -6.86 6.44
N TRP A 76 -7.02 -5.85 7.28
CA TRP A 76 -7.56 -5.98 8.62
C TRP A 76 -8.71 -5.00 8.81
N MET A 77 -9.94 -5.49 8.80
CA MET A 77 -11.11 -4.69 9.17
C MET A 77 -11.17 -4.51 10.69
N PRO A 78 -11.88 -3.48 11.19
CA PRO A 78 -12.07 -3.27 12.63
C PRO A 78 -12.56 -4.53 13.35
N GLY A 79 -11.90 -4.89 14.46
CA GLY A 79 -12.21 -6.06 15.27
C GLY A 79 -11.57 -7.37 14.80
N GLN A 80 -10.95 -7.42 13.61
CA GLN A 80 -10.28 -8.64 13.13
C GLN A 80 -8.94 -8.88 13.84
N SER A 81 -8.66 -10.14 14.14
CA SER A 81 -7.47 -10.60 14.87
C SER A 81 -7.05 -11.97 14.36
N THR A 82 -5.75 -12.26 14.34
CA THR A 82 -5.24 -13.59 14.01
C THR A 82 -5.60 -14.65 15.05
N GLY A 83 -5.86 -14.24 16.28
CA GLY A 83 -5.67 -15.13 17.42
C GLY A 83 -4.17 -15.34 17.68
N PHE A 84 -3.85 -15.99 18.79
CA PHE A 84 -2.47 -16.35 19.09
C PHE A 84 -2.00 -17.45 18.15
N HIS A 85 -0.87 -17.24 17.50
CA HIS A 85 -0.28 -18.21 16.60
C HIS A 85 1.25 -18.09 16.57
N ASP A 86 1.91 -19.17 16.17
CA ASP A 86 3.31 -19.18 15.76
C ASP A 86 3.45 -19.39 14.25
N HIS A 87 4.68 -19.57 13.79
CA HIS A 87 5.02 -19.71 12.36
C HIS A 87 5.78 -21.01 12.07
N GLY A 88 5.63 -22.02 12.93
CA GLY A 88 6.45 -23.23 12.92
C GLY A 88 7.94 -22.90 12.89
N GLU A 89 8.67 -23.46 11.92
CA GLU A 89 10.11 -23.23 11.76
C GLU A 89 10.46 -21.89 11.10
N SER A 90 9.47 -21.09 10.68
CA SER A 90 9.71 -19.87 9.92
C SER A 90 10.05 -18.69 10.83
N SER A 91 11.13 -17.99 10.52
CA SER A 91 11.31 -16.61 10.97
C SER A 91 10.54 -15.67 10.07
N GLY A 92 10.24 -14.47 10.56
CA GLY A 92 9.46 -13.52 9.77
C GLY A 92 9.73 -12.06 10.09
N ALA A 93 9.23 -11.22 9.20
CA ALA A 93 9.09 -9.81 9.44
C ALA A 93 7.77 -9.29 8.87
N PHE A 94 7.21 -8.25 9.46
CA PHE A 94 6.06 -7.56 8.89
C PHE A 94 6.14 -6.06 9.09
N VAL A 95 5.52 -5.32 8.17
CA VAL A 95 5.36 -3.87 8.26
C VAL A 95 3.89 -3.52 8.05
N VAL A 96 3.40 -2.57 8.84
CA VAL A 96 2.10 -1.95 8.57
C VAL A 96 2.29 -0.96 7.44
N ALA A 97 1.59 -1.16 6.32
CA ALA A 97 1.64 -0.28 5.16
C ALA A 97 0.66 0.90 5.30
N THR A 98 -0.52 0.65 5.89
CA THR A 98 -1.51 1.68 6.23
C THR A 98 -2.36 1.25 7.42
N GLY A 99 -2.95 2.22 8.12
CA GLY A 99 -3.71 2.00 9.35
C GLY A 99 -2.80 1.82 10.57
N ILE A 100 -3.34 1.28 11.65
CA ILE A 100 -2.57 0.92 12.85
C ILE A 100 -2.99 -0.48 13.25
N LEU A 101 -2.01 -1.35 13.53
CA LEU A 101 -2.27 -2.65 14.12
C LEU A 101 -1.83 -2.65 15.57
N GLN A 102 -2.33 -3.60 16.34
CA GLN A 102 -1.82 -3.92 17.66
C GLN A 102 -1.27 -5.34 17.62
N GLU A 103 -0.06 -5.52 18.16
CA GLU A 103 0.51 -6.83 18.41
C GLU A 103 0.41 -7.14 19.90
N HIS A 104 -0.05 -8.33 20.21
CA HIS A 104 -0.16 -8.82 21.57
C HIS A 104 0.63 -10.11 21.71
N ARG A 105 1.55 -10.14 22.67
CA ARG A 105 2.31 -11.34 23.06
C ARG A 105 1.87 -11.75 24.45
N HIS A 106 1.80 -13.05 24.67
CA HIS A 106 1.38 -13.59 25.96
C HIS A 106 2.31 -13.13 27.08
N GLY A 107 1.74 -12.64 28.19
CA GLY A 107 2.50 -12.07 29.31
C GLY A 107 3.04 -10.64 29.08
N GLU A 108 2.81 -10.04 27.91
CA GLU A 108 3.28 -8.70 27.56
C GLU A 108 2.12 -7.72 27.34
N GLN A 109 2.39 -6.43 27.54
CA GLN A 109 1.41 -5.39 27.21
C GLN A 109 1.25 -5.30 25.68
N PRO A 110 0.02 -5.17 25.17
CA PRO A 110 -0.21 -4.95 23.75
C PRO A 110 0.53 -3.73 23.20
N LEU A 111 1.19 -3.88 22.06
CA LEU A 111 1.97 -2.83 21.40
C LEU A 111 1.24 -2.31 20.17
N ALA A 112 1.05 -1.00 20.06
CA ALA A 112 0.55 -0.37 18.85
C ALA A 112 1.67 -0.27 17.79
N ILE A 113 1.34 -0.62 16.55
CA ILE A 113 2.25 -0.67 15.40
C ILE A 113 1.71 0.30 14.33
N PRO A 114 2.25 1.53 14.27
CA PRO A 114 1.93 2.47 13.20
C PRO A 114 2.62 2.05 11.89
N PRO A 115 2.27 2.71 10.76
CA PRO A 115 2.90 2.41 9.49
C PRO A 115 4.41 2.64 9.46
N GLY A 116 5.11 1.84 8.66
CA GLY A 116 6.48 2.12 8.22
C GLY A 116 7.58 1.32 8.94
N GLN A 117 7.59 1.25 10.27
CA GLN A 117 8.64 0.52 10.98
C GLN A 117 8.38 -1.00 10.95
N PRO A 118 9.27 -1.82 10.35
CA PRO A 118 9.10 -3.27 10.33
C PRO A 118 9.35 -3.88 11.71
N ARG A 119 8.64 -4.97 11.99
CA ARG A 119 8.80 -5.84 13.15
C ARG A 119 9.38 -7.16 12.69
N THR A 120 10.26 -7.75 13.48
CA THR A 120 10.95 -9.01 13.16
C THR A 120 10.73 -10.03 14.26
N PHE A 121 10.67 -11.30 13.89
CA PHE A 121 10.48 -12.40 14.82
C PHE A 121 11.18 -13.69 14.36
N GLY A 122 11.46 -14.57 15.31
CA GLY A 122 12.01 -15.90 15.07
C GLY A 122 10.95 -17.01 15.11
N PRO A 123 11.35 -18.29 15.00
CA PRO A 123 10.44 -19.44 14.91
C PRO A 123 9.55 -19.61 16.15
N ASP A 124 10.10 -19.46 17.36
CA ASP A 124 9.35 -19.63 18.63
C ASP A 124 8.48 -18.42 19.01
N TYR A 125 8.16 -17.56 18.06
CA TYR A 125 7.49 -16.29 18.33
C TYR A 125 5.96 -16.43 18.22
N THR A 126 5.31 -16.59 19.36
CA THR A 126 3.85 -16.58 19.45
C THR A 126 3.31 -15.16 19.65
N HIS A 127 2.37 -14.75 18.80
CA HIS A 127 1.71 -13.46 18.93
C HIS A 127 0.30 -13.46 18.36
N ASP A 128 -0.45 -12.40 18.66
CA ASP A 128 -1.70 -12.06 17.99
C ASP A 128 -1.60 -10.65 17.41
N VAL A 129 -1.81 -10.54 16.11
CA VAL A 129 -1.91 -9.26 15.41
C VAL A 129 -3.39 -8.95 15.21
N ARG A 130 -3.81 -7.78 15.66
CA ARG A 130 -5.22 -7.39 15.68
C ARG A 130 -5.44 -5.94 15.31
N ASN A 131 -6.59 -5.66 14.70
CA ASN A 131 -7.06 -4.30 14.46
C ASN A 131 -8.13 -3.93 15.49
N VAL A 132 -7.71 -3.26 16.56
CA VAL A 132 -8.62 -2.70 17.59
C VAL A 132 -9.10 -1.29 17.25
N TYR A 133 -8.76 -0.78 16.07
CA TYR A 133 -9.07 0.57 15.61
C TYR A 133 -10.23 0.57 14.61
N LEU A 134 -10.84 1.74 14.43
CA LEU A 134 -12.01 1.92 13.54
C LEU A 134 -11.64 2.00 12.05
N ALA A 135 -10.38 2.29 11.73
CA ALA A 135 -9.90 2.35 10.35
C ALA A 135 -9.35 0.97 9.93
N PRO A 136 -9.58 0.54 8.67
CA PRO A 136 -8.90 -0.63 8.14
C PRO A 136 -7.37 -0.46 8.16
N ALA A 137 -6.65 -1.55 8.34
CA ALA A 137 -5.21 -1.60 8.21
C ALA A 137 -4.78 -2.60 7.14
N ILE A 138 -3.57 -2.44 6.61
CA ILE A 138 -2.96 -3.38 5.67
C ILE A 138 -1.52 -3.59 6.10
N SER A 139 -1.07 -4.84 6.14
CA SER A 139 0.31 -5.19 6.43
C SER A 139 0.89 -6.12 5.38
N ILE A 140 2.21 -5.99 5.19
CA ILE A 140 3.04 -6.86 4.34
C ILE A 140 3.89 -7.72 5.26
N HIS A 141 3.89 -9.03 5.01
CA HIS A 141 4.62 -10.03 5.78
C HIS A 141 5.59 -10.77 4.88
N ALA A 142 6.76 -11.13 5.40
CA ALA A 142 7.67 -12.05 4.76
C ALA A 142 8.13 -13.13 5.73
N TYR A 143 8.25 -14.37 5.25
CA TYR A 143 8.59 -15.53 6.06
C TYR A 143 9.71 -16.33 5.41
N SER A 144 10.69 -16.76 6.21
CA SER A 144 11.79 -17.61 5.77
C SER A 144 12.10 -18.71 6.80
N PRO A 145 12.18 -19.99 6.40
CA PRO A 145 11.79 -20.51 5.08
C PRO A 145 10.33 -20.17 4.73
N PRO A 146 9.88 -20.38 3.47
CA PRO A 146 8.49 -20.18 3.09
C PRO A 146 7.53 -20.85 4.07
N LEU A 147 6.50 -20.12 4.48
CA LEU A 147 5.56 -20.54 5.50
C LEU A 147 4.76 -21.76 5.03
N ASN A 148 4.91 -22.89 5.73
CA ASN A 148 4.20 -24.15 5.43
C ASN A 148 3.01 -24.36 6.36
N GLU A 149 3.15 -23.99 7.63
CA GLU A 149 2.14 -24.16 8.68
C GLU A 149 2.22 -23.00 9.68
N MET A 150 1.11 -22.76 10.37
CA MET A 150 1.01 -21.86 11.52
C MET A 150 0.23 -22.59 12.59
N ASN A 151 0.77 -22.69 13.80
CA ASN A 151 0.05 -23.31 14.91
C ASN A 151 -0.82 -22.27 15.59
N GLU A 152 -2.10 -22.57 15.81
CA GLU A 152 -3.03 -21.70 16.55
C GLU A 152 -3.09 -22.10 18.03
N TYR A 153 -3.23 -21.09 18.89
CA TYR A 153 -3.32 -21.26 20.34
C TYR A 153 -4.54 -20.54 20.90
N GLU A 154 -5.16 -21.16 21.90
CA GLU A 154 -6.18 -20.54 22.74
C GLU A 154 -5.60 -20.22 24.11
N LEU A 155 -6.06 -19.12 24.70
CA LEU A 155 -5.67 -18.73 26.05
C LEU A 155 -6.59 -19.41 27.07
N HIS A 156 -6.08 -20.38 27.80
CA HIS A 156 -6.80 -21.06 28.89
C HIS A 156 -6.20 -20.62 30.22
N GLY A 157 -6.81 -19.60 30.84
CA GLY A 157 -6.22 -18.93 32.00
C GLY A 157 -5.02 -18.08 31.61
N ASP A 158 -3.84 -18.42 32.12
CA ASP A 158 -2.55 -17.76 31.82
C ASP A 158 -1.61 -18.68 31.01
N GLN A 159 -2.18 -19.65 30.30
CA GLN A 159 -1.43 -20.58 29.46
C GLN A 159 -1.98 -20.58 28.04
N LEU A 160 -1.07 -20.49 27.07
CA LEU A 160 -1.37 -20.75 25.66
C LEU A 160 -1.41 -22.27 25.46
N VAL A 161 -2.57 -22.76 25.04
CA VAL A 161 -2.79 -24.19 24.76
C VAL A 161 -3.02 -24.32 23.25
N PRO A 162 -2.32 -25.25 22.55
CA PRO A 162 -2.58 -25.51 21.15
C PRO A 162 -4.05 -25.81 20.92
N ARG A 163 -4.64 -25.19 19.90
CA ARG A 163 -6.02 -25.47 19.51
C ARG A 163 -6.07 -26.86 18.86
N GLU A 164 -6.77 -27.82 19.47
CA GLU A 164 -6.88 -29.17 18.90
C GLU A 164 -7.50 -29.09 17.50
N VAL A 165 -6.77 -29.61 16.51
CA VAL A 165 -7.29 -29.77 15.15
C VAL A 165 -8.35 -30.86 15.19
N ALA A 166 -9.62 -30.50 15.02
CA ALA A 166 -10.67 -31.49 14.82
C ALA A 166 -10.34 -32.30 13.55
N SER A 167 -9.87 -33.53 13.74
CA SER A 167 -9.53 -34.45 12.68
C SER A 167 -10.81 -34.98 12.02
N GLU A 168 -11.39 -34.25 11.07
CA GLU A 168 -12.30 -34.83 10.07
C GLU A 168 -11.96 -34.34 8.66
N ARG A 169 -11.43 -35.28 7.87
CA ARG A 169 -11.19 -35.33 6.41
C ARG A 169 -10.00 -34.56 5.85
N VAL A 170 -8.84 -35.20 6.00
CA VAL A 170 -7.96 -35.44 4.85
C VAL A 170 -8.72 -36.33 3.84
N GLU A 171 -9.35 -35.72 2.84
CA GLU A 171 -9.71 -36.41 1.59
C GLU A 171 -8.91 -35.78 0.44
N THR A 172 -7.75 -36.41 0.19
CA THR A 172 -7.04 -36.51 -1.10
C THR A 172 -7.05 -35.31 -2.04
N LEU A 173 -5.95 -34.54 -2.04
CA LEU A 173 -5.53 -33.74 -3.19
C LEU A 173 -4.17 -34.23 -3.71
N ASP A 174 -4.11 -35.53 -4.01
CA ASP A 174 -3.18 -36.08 -4.97
C ASP A 174 -4.01 -36.86 -6.00
N ARG A 175 -4.46 -36.14 -7.05
CA ARG A 175 -4.32 -36.56 -8.45
C ARG A 175 -4.97 -35.57 -9.40
N GLU A 176 -4.18 -35.26 -10.43
CA GLU A 176 -4.56 -34.63 -11.70
C GLU A 176 -4.69 -33.11 -11.70
N THR A 177 -3.55 -32.43 -11.66
CA THR A 177 -3.19 -31.68 -12.88
C THR A 177 -1.67 -31.71 -13.09
N HIS A 178 -1.31 -32.32 -14.22
CA HIS A 178 0.03 -32.48 -14.76
C HIS A 178 0.99 -31.35 -14.41
N GLY A 179 2.19 -31.74 -13.97
CA GLY A 179 3.39 -30.93 -14.14
C GLY A 179 3.51 -30.53 -15.60
N GLN A 180 3.37 -29.24 -15.85
CA GLN A 180 3.91 -28.60 -17.03
C GLN A 180 4.93 -27.59 -16.51
N GLU A 181 6.17 -27.71 -16.98
CA GLU A 181 7.09 -26.58 -17.00
C GLU A 181 6.41 -25.46 -17.79
N TRP A 182 5.89 -24.46 -17.08
CA TRP A 182 5.21 -23.35 -17.74
C TRP A 182 6.24 -22.29 -18.10
N GLN A 183 6.68 -22.32 -19.37
CA GLN A 183 7.34 -21.17 -19.97
C GLN A 183 6.42 -19.95 -19.84
N VAL A 184 6.91 -18.91 -19.15
CA VAL A 184 6.20 -17.65 -18.97
C VAL A 184 6.12 -16.94 -20.32
N GLN A 185 5.12 -17.28 -21.13
CA GLN A 185 4.58 -16.30 -22.06
C GLN A 185 3.75 -15.33 -21.24
N ARG A 186 4.37 -14.18 -20.88
CA ARG A 186 3.65 -13.01 -20.38
C ARG A 186 2.61 -12.61 -21.42
N SER A 187 1.43 -13.19 -21.35
CA SER A 187 0.27 -12.68 -22.06
C SER A 187 -0.10 -11.40 -21.34
N LYS A 188 0.27 -10.24 -21.90
CA LYS A 188 -0.31 -8.95 -21.53
C LYS A 188 -1.82 -9.19 -21.48
N PRO A 189 -2.52 -9.02 -20.35
CA PRO A 189 -3.98 -9.15 -20.34
C PRO A 189 -4.48 -8.31 -21.50
N ALA A 190 -5.32 -8.91 -22.36
CA ALA A 190 -5.87 -8.21 -23.51
C ALA A 190 -6.25 -6.82 -23.04
N ALA A 191 -5.69 -5.78 -23.68
CA ALA A 191 -5.84 -4.40 -23.22
C ALA A 191 -7.31 -4.22 -22.86
N ARG A 192 -7.63 -3.99 -21.58
CA ARG A 192 -9.03 -3.89 -21.14
C ARG A 192 -9.63 -2.81 -22.03
N THR A 193 -10.44 -3.20 -23.00
CA THR A 193 -11.05 -2.28 -23.94
C THR A 193 -11.95 -1.39 -23.11
N GLY A 194 -11.58 -0.11 -22.99
CA GLY A 194 -12.26 0.85 -22.10
C GLY A 194 -11.53 1.17 -20.78
N ALA A 195 -10.27 0.79 -20.57
CA ALA A 195 -9.49 1.33 -19.45
C ALA A 195 -9.22 2.83 -19.65
N THR A 196 -9.63 3.65 -18.67
CA THR A 196 -9.41 5.10 -18.66
C THR A 196 -8.03 5.39 -18.07
N SER A 197 -7.18 6.09 -18.82
CA SER A 197 -5.88 6.58 -18.33
C SER A 197 -6.05 7.69 -17.30
N ILE A 198 -5.03 7.91 -16.45
CA ILE A 198 -5.03 9.03 -15.49
C ILE A 198 -5.17 10.39 -16.20
N GLU A 199 -4.61 10.53 -17.41
CA GLU A 199 -4.78 11.74 -18.23
C GLU A 199 -6.25 11.96 -18.63
N GLN A 200 -6.96 10.89 -19.02
CA GLN A 200 -8.38 10.98 -19.34
C GLN A 200 -9.22 11.27 -18.08
N VAL A 201 -8.92 10.65 -16.94
CA VAL A 201 -9.59 10.93 -15.66
C VAL A 201 -9.38 12.39 -15.26
N LEU A 202 -8.15 12.88 -15.33
CA LEU A 202 -7.80 14.26 -15.01
C LEU A 202 -8.45 15.26 -15.97
N SER A 203 -8.43 14.97 -17.27
CA SER A 203 -9.09 15.80 -18.29
C SER A 203 -10.60 15.88 -18.03
N ALA A 204 -11.24 14.76 -17.70
CA ALA A 204 -12.67 14.71 -17.38
C ALA A 204 -12.99 15.52 -16.11
N ALA A 205 -12.15 15.41 -15.08
CA ALA A 205 -12.29 16.22 -13.87
C ALA A 205 -12.16 17.71 -14.19
N ARG A 206 -11.08 18.12 -14.89
CA ARG A 206 -10.83 19.52 -15.25
C ARG A 206 -11.92 20.12 -16.13
N ALA A 207 -12.55 19.34 -16.99
CA ALA A 207 -13.66 19.80 -17.83
C ALA A 207 -14.90 20.25 -17.02
N ARG A 208 -15.02 19.81 -15.76
CA ARG A 208 -16.09 20.21 -14.84
C ARG A 208 -15.75 21.44 -13.99
N LEU A 209 -14.48 21.84 -13.97
CA LEU A 209 -13.98 22.87 -13.06
C LEU A 209 -13.77 24.20 -13.79
N GLN A 210 -14.22 25.29 -13.17
CA GLN A 210 -13.71 26.62 -13.50
C GLN A 210 -12.43 26.87 -12.68
N ARG A 211 -11.32 26.36 -13.20
CA ARG A 211 -10.00 26.44 -12.53
C ARG A 211 -9.51 27.88 -12.46
N LEU A 212 -8.86 28.23 -11.35
CA LEU A 212 -8.36 29.58 -11.11
C LEU A 212 -6.85 29.65 -11.34
N SER A 213 -6.38 30.77 -11.90
CA SER A 213 -4.97 31.16 -11.78
C SER A 213 -4.62 31.44 -10.31
N PRO A 214 -3.32 31.43 -9.95
CA PRO A 214 -2.91 31.79 -8.60
C PRO A 214 -3.40 33.17 -8.15
N GLU A 215 -3.38 34.16 -9.04
CA GLU A 215 -3.84 35.52 -8.77
C GLU A 215 -5.36 35.57 -8.54
N GLU A 216 -6.16 34.90 -9.37
CA GLU A 216 -7.61 34.81 -9.17
C GLU A 216 -7.96 34.08 -7.86
N ALA A 217 -7.22 33.04 -7.51
CA ALA A 217 -7.40 32.34 -6.24
C ALA A 217 -7.04 33.24 -5.05
N HIS A 218 -5.97 34.03 -5.17
CA HIS A 218 -5.61 35.02 -4.16
C HIS A 218 -6.72 36.05 -3.95
N ASP A 219 -7.26 36.60 -5.04
CA ASP A 219 -8.33 37.59 -5.01
C ASP A 219 -9.64 37.01 -4.46
N ALA A 220 -9.98 35.76 -4.82
CA ALA A 220 -11.16 35.08 -4.33
C ALA A 220 -11.12 34.87 -2.80
N VAL A 221 -9.94 34.52 -2.26
CA VAL A 221 -9.74 34.38 -0.81
C VAL A 221 -9.80 35.75 -0.12
N ALA A 222 -9.16 36.77 -0.69
CA ALA A 222 -9.08 38.09 -0.08
C ALA A 222 -10.43 38.84 -0.09
N ASN A 223 -11.21 38.71 -1.16
CA ASN A 223 -12.34 39.60 -1.43
C ASN A 223 -13.71 38.90 -1.54
N ALA A 224 -13.74 37.59 -1.79
CA ALA A 224 -14.98 36.86 -2.07
C ALA A 224 -15.33 35.78 -1.03
N GLY A 225 -14.56 35.71 0.07
CA GLY A 225 -14.80 34.76 1.17
C GLY A 225 -14.55 33.29 0.80
N ALA A 226 -13.81 33.03 -0.28
CA ALA A 226 -13.42 31.67 -0.62
C ALA A 226 -12.41 31.11 0.39
N VAL A 227 -12.44 29.79 0.59
CA VAL A 227 -11.47 29.09 1.45
C VAL A 227 -10.42 28.42 0.59
N LEU A 228 -9.16 28.61 0.98
CA LEU A 228 -8.02 27.95 0.35
C LEU A 228 -7.67 26.69 1.12
N VAL A 229 -7.46 25.57 0.43
CA VAL A 229 -7.24 24.25 1.06
C VAL A 229 -6.00 23.58 0.50
N ASP A 230 -5.04 23.31 1.38
CA ASP A 230 -3.81 22.57 1.06
C ASP A 230 -4.04 21.08 1.32
N ILE A 231 -4.00 20.27 0.27
CA ILE A 231 -4.19 18.81 0.35
C ILE A 231 -2.88 18.02 0.31
N ARG A 232 -1.73 18.70 0.23
CA ARG A 232 -0.41 18.03 0.18
C ARG A 232 -0.13 17.35 1.51
N PRO A 233 0.57 16.21 1.55
CA PRO A 233 1.04 15.61 2.81
C PRO A 233 2.00 16.53 3.58
N GLU A 234 2.07 16.37 4.90
CA GLU A 234 3.00 17.13 5.76
C GLU A 234 4.44 17.12 5.25
N ALA A 235 4.96 15.94 4.88
CA ALA A 235 6.32 15.81 4.37
C ALA A 235 6.59 16.69 3.15
N GLN A 236 5.60 16.90 2.29
CA GLN A 236 5.75 17.76 1.11
C GLN A 236 5.71 19.24 1.49
N ARG A 237 4.81 19.63 2.40
CA ARG A 237 4.75 21.02 2.92
C ARG A 237 6.01 21.40 3.70
N ALA A 238 6.63 20.43 4.39
CA ALA A 238 7.89 20.63 5.09
C ALA A 238 9.07 20.94 4.15
N ILE A 239 8.99 20.54 2.88
CA ILE A 239 10.02 20.81 1.86
C ILE A 239 9.67 22.07 1.06
N GLU A 240 8.42 22.21 0.65
CA GLU A 240 8.00 23.26 -0.29
C GLU A 240 7.58 24.57 0.42
N GLY A 241 7.20 24.51 1.69
CA GLY A 241 6.52 25.59 2.39
C GLY A 241 5.00 25.53 2.23
N SER A 242 4.30 26.57 2.70
CA SER A 242 2.83 26.64 2.73
C SER A 242 2.29 28.00 2.33
N ILE A 243 1.00 28.07 1.98
CA ILE A 243 0.31 29.34 1.71
C ILE A 243 -0.32 29.84 3.02
N PRO A 244 0.00 31.06 3.50
CA PRO A 244 -0.61 31.59 4.71
C PRO A 244 -2.14 31.63 4.62
N GLY A 245 -2.81 31.18 5.68
CA GLY A 245 -4.27 31.18 5.75
C GLY A 245 -4.95 30.00 5.04
N ALA A 246 -4.20 29.14 4.35
CA ALA A 246 -4.76 27.90 3.82
C ALA A 246 -5.14 26.93 4.95
N LEU A 247 -6.30 26.30 4.83
CA LEU A 247 -6.71 25.20 5.67
C LEU A 247 -5.93 23.94 5.28
N LEU A 248 -5.25 23.32 6.24
CA LEU A 248 -4.52 22.09 6.02
C LEU A 248 -5.48 20.91 6.15
N VAL A 249 -5.84 20.31 5.02
CA VAL A 249 -6.74 19.16 4.98
C VAL A 249 -6.17 18.18 3.96
N GLU A 250 -5.42 17.18 4.42
CA GLU A 250 -4.82 16.21 3.51
C GLU A 250 -5.88 15.46 2.71
N ARG A 251 -5.47 15.00 1.51
CA ARG A 251 -6.41 14.46 0.52
C ARG A 251 -7.29 13.31 1.06
N ASN A 252 -6.76 12.50 1.98
CA ASN A 252 -7.42 11.32 2.51
C ASN A 252 -8.67 11.59 3.37
N VAL A 253 -8.88 12.83 3.84
CA VAL A 253 -10.02 13.19 4.70
C VAL A 253 -10.88 14.31 4.13
N LEU A 254 -10.54 14.81 2.94
CA LEU A 254 -11.09 16.05 2.38
C LEU A 254 -12.62 16.03 2.30
N GLU A 255 -13.19 14.97 1.75
CA GLU A 255 -14.62 14.79 1.52
C GLU A 255 -15.41 14.92 2.84
N TRP A 256 -14.99 14.21 3.89
CA TRP A 256 -15.63 14.27 5.21
C TRP A 256 -15.50 15.62 5.90
N ARG A 257 -14.45 16.38 5.61
CA ARG A 257 -14.21 17.70 6.21
C ARG A 257 -15.04 18.80 5.56
N PHE A 258 -15.51 18.61 4.33
CA PHE A 258 -16.25 19.63 3.59
C PHE A 258 -17.71 19.29 3.30
N ASP A 259 -18.15 18.04 3.48
CA ASP A 259 -19.59 17.70 3.48
C ASP A 259 -20.33 18.42 4.62
N PRO A 260 -21.28 19.34 4.34
CA PRO A 260 -22.06 20.03 5.36
C PRO A 260 -22.91 19.10 6.25
N ALA A 261 -23.24 17.90 5.78
CA ALA A 261 -23.99 16.89 6.53
C ALA A 261 -23.09 16.00 7.40
N SER A 262 -21.77 16.01 7.19
CA SER A 262 -20.82 15.20 7.93
C SER A 262 -20.65 15.68 9.38
N SER A 263 -20.68 14.75 10.33
CA SER A 263 -20.35 15.03 11.74
C SER A 263 -18.89 15.41 11.96
N ALA A 264 -18.01 15.09 11.00
CA ALA A 264 -16.58 15.40 11.03
C ALA A 264 -16.23 16.71 10.28
N ARG A 265 -17.24 17.44 9.76
CA ARG A 265 -17.06 18.64 8.97
C ARG A 265 -16.25 19.72 9.70
N LEU A 266 -15.53 20.53 8.94
CA LEU A 266 -14.93 21.74 9.46
C LEU A 266 -16.01 22.78 9.77
N PRO A 267 -15.81 23.65 10.77
CA PRO A 267 -16.77 24.71 11.10
C PRO A 267 -17.15 25.60 9.92
N VAL A 268 -16.25 25.81 8.96
CA VAL A 268 -16.47 26.64 7.77
C VAL A 268 -17.38 25.99 6.72
N ALA A 269 -17.49 24.66 6.71
CA ALA A 269 -18.29 23.91 5.75
C ALA A 269 -19.76 23.87 6.22
N THR A 270 -20.45 25.02 6.22
CA THR A 270 -21.82 25.16 6.73
C THR A 270 -22.89 24.80 5.71
N ASP A 271 -22.60 24.95 4.43
CA ASP A 271 -23.51 24.78 3.32
C ASP A 271 -22.74 24.48 2.03
N HIS A 272 -23.48 24.16 0.96
CA HIS A 272 -22.93 23.76 -0.32
C HIS A 272 -22.50 24.94 -1.22
N ASP A 273 -22.77 26.19 -0.82
CA ASP A 273 -22.41 27.40 -1.55
C ASP A 273 -21.00 27.91 -1.17
N LEU A 274 -20.34 27.28 -0.20
CA LEU A 274 -18.95 27.57 0.14
C LEU A 274 -18.03 27.34 -1.07
N GLN A 275 -17.28 28.38 -1.44
CA GLN A 275 -16.25 28.24 -2.47
C GLN A 275 -14.97 27.65 -1.88
N VAL A 276 -14.72 26.38 -2.18
CA VAL A 276 -13.53 25.64 -1.76
C VAL A 276 -12.51 25.63 -2.90
N ILE A 277 -11.36 26.27 -2.71
CA ILE A 277 -10.26 26.31 -3.67
C ILE A 277 -9.16 25.38 -3.18
N VAL A 278 -9.03 24.23 -3.82
CA VAL A 278 -8.09 23.17 -3.44
C VAL A 278 -6.78 23.32 -4.19
N PHE A 279 -5.64 23.12 -3.54
CA PHE A 279 -4.36 23.04 -4.22
C PHE A 279 -3.50 21.88 -3.71
N CYS A 280 -2.78 21.28 -4.64
CA CYS A 280 -1.64 20.39 -4.40
C CYS A 280 -0.38 21.08 -4.95
N SER A 281 0.74 20.37 -5.09
CA SER A 281 1.98 21.00 -5.54
C SER A 281 1.92 21.54 -6.96
N GLU A 282 1.34 20.77 -7.89
CA GLU A 282 1.39 21.09 -9.33
C GLU A 282 0.00 21.18 -10.00
N GLY A 283 -1.08 21.07 -9.22
CA GLY A 283 -2.44 21.22 -9.76
C GLY A 283 -2.99 19.97 -10.47
N TYR A 284 -2.46 18.79 -10.17
CA TYR A 284 -2.97 17.49 -10.66
C TYR A 284 -4.00 16.90 -9.70
N THR A 285 -3.55 16.46 -8.51
CA THR A 285 -4.39 15.83 -7.48
C THR A 285 -5.51 16.75 -6.99
N SER A 286 -5.28 18.08 -6.99
CA SER A 286 -6.28 19.06 -6.60
C SER A 286 -7.44 19.16 -7.58
N SER A 287 -7.23 18.96 -8.89
CA SER A 287 -8.34 18.90 -9.85
C SER A 287 -9.25 17.70 -9.55
N LEU A 288 -8.66 16.54 -9.24
CA LEU A 288 -9.43 15.35 -8.84
C LEU A 288 -10.16 15.55 -7.51
N ALA A 289 -9.60 16.39 -6.63
CA ALA A 289 -10.17 16.69 -5.31
C ALA A 289 -11.35 17.62 -5.41
N ALA A 290 -11.21 18.70 -6.16
CA ALA A 290 -12.30 19.63 -6.43
C ALA A 290 -13.48 18.93 -7.13
N ALA A 291 -13.22 18.04 -8.09
CA ALA A 291 -14.27 17.26 -8.73
C ALA A 291 -15.04 16.37 -7.74
N ALA A 292 -14.33 15.69 -6.83
CA ALA A 292 -14.97 14.88 -5.78
C ALA A 292 -15.81 15.74 -4.82
N LEU A 293 -15.37 16.95 -4.48
CA LEU A 293 -16.16 17.90 -3.70
C LEU A 293 -17.41 18.36 -4.45
N GLN A 294 -17.34 18.59 -5.77
CA GLN A 294 -18.52 18.86 -6.58
C GLN A 294 -19.50 17.69 -6.60
N ASP A 295 -19.01 16.43 -6.57
CA ASP A 295 -19.88 15.25 -6.48
C ASP A 295 -20.65 15.18 -5.15
N LEU A 296 -20.13 15.80 -4.08
CA LEU A 296 -20.83 15.99 -2.80
C LEU A 296 -21.78 17.19 -2.79
N GLY A 297 -21.86 17.95 -3.89
CA GLY A 297 -22.74 19.11 -4.03
C GLY A 297 -22.07 20.46 -3.76
N LEU A 298 -20.79 20.51 -3.38
CA LEU A 298 -20.02 21.76 -3.28
C LEU A 298 -19.71 22.27 -4.70
N TRP A 299 -20.72 22.82 -5.35
CA TRP A 299 -20.72 23.13 -6.77
C TRP A 299 -19.70 24.21 -7.16
N ARG A 300 -19.26 25.04 -6.20
CA ARG A 300 -18.21 26.06 -6.37
C ARG A 300 -16.80 25.54 -6.09
N ALA A 301 -16.64 24.26 -5.73
CA ALA A 301 -15.32 23.69 -5.52
C ALA A 301 -14.49 23.73 -6.82
N THR A 302 -13.25 24.17 -6.70
CA THR A 302 -12.31 24.31 -7.83
C THR A 302 -10.86 24.17 -7.35
N ASP A 303 -9.90 24.27 -8.27
CA ASP A 303 -8.47 24.18 -7.96
C ASP A 303 -7.63 25.32 -8.57
N ILE A 304 -6.38 25.41 -8.11
CA ILE A 304 -5.38 26.33 -8.67
C ILE A 304 -4.64 25.67 -9.83
N VAL A 305 -4.61 26.34 -10.98
CA VAL A 305 -3.80 25.95 -12.14
C VAL A 305 -2.32 25.96 -11.74
N GLY A 306 -1.67 24.80 -11.83
CA GLY A 306 -0.25 24.63 -11.49
C GLY A 306 0.04 24.56 -9.99
N GLY A 307 -1.00 24.56 -9.13
CA GLY A 307 -0.85 24.33 -7.70
C GLY A 307 0.04 25.33 -6.96
N PHE A 308 0.67 24.86 -5.89
CA PHE A 308 1.61 25.63 -5.06
C PHE A 308 2.81 26.15 -5.87
N HIS A 309 3.35 25.35 -6.80
CA HIS A 309 4.50 25.75 -7.60
C HIS A 309 4.18 26.98 -8.46
N ALA A 310 3.01 27.00 -9.10
CA ALA A 310 2.56 28.18 -9.84
C ALA A 310 2.30 29.38 -8.93
N TRP A 311 1.71 29.16 -7.76
CA TRP A 311 1.52 30.21 -6.75
C TRP A 311 2.84 30.87 -6.35
N HIS A 312 3.84 30.06 -6.02
CA HIS A 312 5.18 30.53 -5.68
C HIS A 312 5.87 31.22 -6.87
N ALA A 313 5.75 30.67 -8.08
CA ALA A 313 6.33 31.27 -9.29
C ALA A 313 5.74 32.65 -9.63
N LYS A 314 4.49 32.92 -9.21
CA LYS A 314 3.86 34.24 -9.32
C LYS A 314 4.30 35.24 -8.24
N GLY A 315 5.19 34.84 -7.33
CA GLY A 315 5.67 35.68 -6.23
C GLY A 315 4.61 35.96 -5.17
N LEU A 316 3.53 35.18 -5.14
CA LEU A 316 2.50 35.29 -4.12
C LEU A 316 3.05 34.80 -2.78
N ARG A 317 2.52 35.34 -1.68
CA ARG A 317 3.04 35.11 -0.34
C ARG A 317 3.03 33.62 0.01
N ILE A 318 4.17 33.13 0.50
CA ILE A 318 4.34 31.81 1.11
C ILE A 318 4.93 31.92 2.52
N VAL A 319 4.71 30.90 3.34
CA VAL A 319 5.53 30.61 4.51
C VAL A 319 6.62 29.63 4.04
N PRO A 320 7.91 29.96 4.16
CA PRO A 320 8.97 29.05 3.77
C PRO A 320 8.94 27.76 4.63
N PRO A 321 9.51 26.65 4.13
CA PRO A 321 9.70 25.44 4.91
C PRO A 321 10.46 25.75 6.23
N ARG A 322 10.08 25.05 7.31
CA ARG A 322 10.68 25.21 8.64
C ARG A 322 11.96 24.41 8.80
#